data_AF-A0A6V7SI01-F1
#
_entry.id   AF-A0A6V7SI01-F1
#
_cell.length_a   1.000
_cell.length_b   1.000
_cell.length_c   1.000
_cell.angle_alpha   90.00
_cell.angle_beta   90.00
_cell.angle_gamma   90.00
#
_symmetry.space_group_name_H-M   'P 1'
#
loop_
_entity.id
_entity.type
_entity.pdbx_description
1 polymer ?
#
loop_
_entity_poly.entity_id
_entity_poly.type
_entity_poly.pdbx_seq_one_letter_code
_entity_poly.pdbx_strand_id
1 'polypeptide(L)'
;MLYIAGSVRKRRKTFKNKRNVSNFEREGNTNGYKCVDNKGIYATKQNLEFDATRNKEANENIKSGATTVNREITIESENKNNNINKEQNIKGCYTNENAQDEEKSKKVKIPKVGNAMPEKKPDWFHVPAPSGEKYKKLKADLGKLKLHTVCEEAQCPNIGECWNIGTATIMLLGDTCTRGCKFCSIKTSSKPPPPDINEPFNTAKAICEWDINYIVLTSVDRDDLPDGGADHFAKTVELIKFSKPNILIECLVSDFQGNKDSIKRLALSGLDVYAHNIETVKRLQKYVRDKRANYEQSLFVLKTAKEINPNLYTKTSIMLGLGETEDEILQTMKDARSNDVDVITFGQYLRPTKNHLNVVEYVSPQMFNYYKDVGLKMGFRYIASGPLVRSSYMAGEYFMKNMVEKGRNQKNQQIKSVEVSK
;
A
#
# COMPACT_ATOMS: atom_id res chain seq x y z
N MET A 1 -42.03 -38.62 -31.00
CA MET A 1 -42.87 -38.48 -29.79
C MET A 1 -42.60 -37.08 -29.24
N LEU A 2 -43.54 -36.12 -29.36
CA LEU A 2 -44.64 -35.84 -28.40
C LEU A 2 -44.05 -35.37 -27.04
N TYR A 3 -44.31 -34.17 -26.52
CA TYR A 3 -45.56 -33.35 -26.54
C TYR A 3 -45.36 -31.81 -26.64
N ILE A 4 -46.47 -31.06 -26.77
CA ILE A 4 -46.60 -29.59 -26.99
C ILE A 4 -47.43 -28.94 -25.84
N ALA A 5 -47.34 -27.59 -25.70
CA ALA A 5 -48.15 -26.66 -24.87
C ALA A 5 -47.82 -26.63 -23.35
N GLY A 6 -47.97 -25.53 -22.59
CA GLY A 6 -48.37 -24.14 -22.84
C GLY A 6 -47.91 -23.24 -21.66
N SER A 7 -48.39 -22.01 -21.38
CA SER A 7 -49.35 -21.10 -22.03
C SER A 7 -49.15 -19.64 -21.53
N VAL A 8 -49.91 -18.66 -22.02
CA VAL A 8 -49.75 -17.20 -21.76
C VAL A 8 -50.70 -16.67 -20.67
N ARG A 9 -50.26 -15.73 -19.81
CA ARG A 9 -51.19 -14.77 -19.17
C ARG A 9 -50.59 -13.39 -18.85
N LYS A 10 -51.07 -12.37 -19.59
CA LYS A 10 -50.93 -10.94 -19.25
C LYS A 10 -51.86 -10.57 -18.08
N ARG A 11 -51.45 -9.66 -17.21
CA ARG A 11 -52.36 -8.67 -16.58
C ARG A 11 -51.75 -7.27 -16.65
N ARG A 12 -52.58 -6.27 -16.96
CA ARG A 12 -52.22 -4.85 -17.14
C ARG A 12 -52.71 -4.03 -15.94
N LYS A 13 -51.92 -2.99 -15.63
CA LYS A 13 -52.30 -1.66 -15.09
C LYS A 13 -53.33 -1.57 -13.95
N THR A 14 -52.94 -0.85 -12.91
CA THR A 14 -53.67 0.36 -12.52
C THR A 14 -52.71 1.55 -12.46
N PHE A 15 -53.16 2.70 -12.99
CA PHE A 15 -52.48 3.99 -12.93
C PHE A 15 -53.20 4.85 -11.88
N LYS A 16 -52.48 5.65 -11.09
CA LYS A 16 -53.05 6.86 -10.49
C LYS A 16 -52.05 8.02 -10.64
N ASN A 17 -52.48 9.03 -11.41
CA ASN A 17 -51.78 10.29 -11.63
C ASN A 17 -51.63 11.10 -10.34
N LYS A 18 -50.55 11.89 -10.25
CA LYS A 18 -50.66 13.32 -9.90
C LYS A 18 -49.43 14.14 -10.36
N ARG A 19 -49.60 14.80 -11.51
CA ARG A 19 -49.21 16.19 -11.88
C ARG A 19 -47.76 16.66 -11.69
N ASN A 20 -47.11 16.86 -12.84
CA ASN A 20 -46.43 18.09 -13.31
C ASN A 20 -45.88 19.11 -12.28
N VAL A 21 -44.59 19.41 -12.39
CA VAL A 21 -44.09 20.79 -12.64
C VAL A 21 -43.03 20.73 -13.77
N SER A 22 -42.83 21.86 -14.46
CA SER A 22 -42.16 22.03 -15.76
C SER A 22 -40.62 22.08 -15.77
N ASN A 23 -40.10 21.90 -16.99
CA ASN A 23 -38.81 22.34 -17.54
C ASN A 23 -38.05 23.44 -16.77
N PHE A 24 -36.73 23.32 -16.74
CA PHE A 24 -35.81 24.45 -16.95
C PHE A 24 -34.56 23.97 -17.73
N GLU A 25 -34.00 24.87 -18.54
CA GLU A 25 -32.99 24.57 -19.56
C GLU A 25 -31.54 24.66 -19.02
N ARG A 26 -30.56 24.30 -19.87
CA ARG A 26 -29.14 24.54 -19.62
C ARG A 26 -28.75 25.94 -20.06
N GLU A 27 -28.16 26.73 -19.17
CA GLU A 27 -27.22 27.81 -19.53
C GLU A 27 -26.04 27.88 -18.55
N GLY A 28 -24.93 28.45 -19.05
CA GLY A 28 -24.12 29.40 -18.30
C GLY A 28 -23.48 28.99 -16.96
N ASN A 29 -22.26 28.45 -17.05
CA ASN A 29 -21.04 28.82 -16.30
C ASN A 29 -21.13 29.56 -14.93
N THR A 30 -20.20 29.19 -14.03
CA THR A 30 -19.81 29.81 -12.73
C THR A 30 -20.49 29.35 -11.43
N ASN A 31 -19.65 29.23 -10.39
CA ASN A 31 -19.92 29.28 -8.94
C ASN A 31 -20.80 28.21 -8.24
N GLY A 32 -20.12 27.18 -7.73
CA GLY A 32 -20.15 26.82 -6.29
C GLY A 32 -21.39 26.14 -5.72
N TYR A 33 -21.31 24.81 -5.53
CA TYR A 33 -22.26 24.07 -4.69
C TYR A 33 -22.09 24.42 -3.21
N LYS A 34 -23.11 25.06 -2.61
CA LYS A 34 -23.31 25.11 -1.16
C LYS A 34 -24.17 23.94 -0.72
N CYS A 35 -23.67 23.09 0.18
CA CYS A 35 -24.52 22.27 1.03
C CYS A 35 -24.73 22.99 2.37
N VAL A 36 -25.95 22.92 2.89
CA VAL A 36 -26.35 23.52 4.17
C VAL A 36 -26.69 22.38 5.13
N ASP A 37 -26.11 22.39 6.33
CA ASP A 37 -26.61 21.61 7.46
C ASP A 37 -26.77 22.48 8.72
N ASN A 38 -27.68 22.05 9.59
CA ASN A 38 -28.06 22.82 10.78
C ASN A 38 -27.06 22.59 11.93
N LYS A 39 -25.89 23.25 11.88
CA LYS A 39 -24.98 23.52 13.01
C LYS A 39 -23.88 24.52 12.60
N GLY A 40 -24.23 25.79 12.52
CA GLY A 40 -23.29 26.83 12.08
C GLY A 40 -22.20 27.15 13.11
N ILE A 41 -20.94 26.79 12.80
CA ILE A 41 -19.75 27.64 13.02
C ILE A 41 -18.83 27.42 11.79
N TYR A 42 -18.42 28.51 11.12
CA TYR A 42 -17.56 28.47 9.93
C TYR A 42 -16.12 28.86 10.27
N ALA A 43 -15.15 28.26 9.56
CA ALA A 43 -13.82 28.83 9.35
C ALA A 43 -13.41 28.62 7.88
N THR A 44 -13.18 29.71 7.16
CA THR A 44 -12.88 29.72 5.72
C THR A 44 -11.39 29.63 5.42
N LYS A 45 -11.02 28.98 4.31
CA LYS A 45 -9.66 29.09 3.75
C LYS A 45 -9.43 30.51 3.22
N GLN A 46 -8.39 31.18 3.70
CA GLN A 46 -7.67 32.22 2.94
C GLN A 46 -6.22 32.36 3.43
N ASN A 47 -5.31 32.51 2.47
CA ASN A 47 -3.99 33.15 2.51
C ASN A 47 -3.00 32.82 3.64
N LEU A 48 -1.92 32.11 3.29
CA LEU A 48 -0.56 32.30 3.84
C LEU A 48 0.48 32.09 2.73
N GLU A 49 0.62 33.09 1.86
CA GLU A 49 1.93 33.51 1.33
C GLU A 49 2.25 34.88 1.95
N PHE A 50 3.52 35.28 1.94
CA PHE A 50 4.08 36.55 2.46
C PHE A 50 4.11 36.69 4.01
N ASP A 51 5.17 37.22 4.63
CA ASP A 51 6.48 37.62 4.10
C ASP A 51 7.59 37.52 5.16
N ALA A 52 8.84 37.53 4.72
CA ALA A 52 9.99 37.85 5.57
C ALA A 52 10.30 39.35 5.48
N THR A 53 10.20 40.09 6.59
CA THR A 53 11.07 41.25 6.92
C THR A 53 10.64 41.94 8.23
N ARG A 54 11.61 42.65 8.86
CA ARG A 54 11.47 43.54 10.05
C ARG A 54 11.06 42.83 11.36
N ASN A 55 11.94 42.76 12.36
CA ASN A 55 12.54 43.94 13.00
C ASN A 55 14.06 43.84 13.21
N LYS A 56 14.79 44.73 12.54
CA LYS A 56 15.92 45.44 13.18
C LYS A 56 15.31 46.67 13.84
N GLU A 57 15.54 46.86 15.13
CA GLU A 57 15.93 48.13 15.78
C GLU A 57 15.90 48.00 17.30
N ALA A 58 17.06 47.61 17.85
CA ALA A 58 17.51 47.94 19.19
C ALA A 58 19.03 47.78 19.22
N ASN A 59 19.74 48.82 18.74
CA ASN A 59 21.11 49.09 19.15
C ASN A 59 21.13 49.26 20.70
N GLU A 60 22.22 49.11 21.45
CA GLU A 60 23.64 49.31 21.12
C GLU A 60 24.55 48.78 22.24
N ASN A 61 25.88 48.78 22.02
CA ASN A 61 26.94 48.72 23.05
C ASN A 61 27.12 47.36 23.81
N ILE A 62 28.31 46.80 24.06
CA ILE A 62 29.71 47.27 23.99
C ILE A 62 30.65 46.22 23.33
N LYS A 63 31.78 46.71 22.82
CA LYS A 63 32.89 46.00 22.15
C LYS A 63 33.70 45.01 23.02
N SER A 64 34.39 44.10 22.30
CA SER A 64 35.79 43.63 22.51
C SER A 64 36.20 42.93 23.81
N GLY A 65 36.94 41.81 23.64
CA GLY A 65 37.80 41.27 24.70
C GLY A 65 38.14 39.78 24.50
N ALA A 66 39.18 39.48 23.73
CA ALA A 66 39.78 38.14 23.72
C ALA A 66 40.94 38.10 24.73
N THR A 67 40.85 37.26 25.76
CA THR A 67 42.02 36.86 26.56
C THR A 67 41.87 35.44 27.11
N THR A 68 42.86 34.59 26.84
CA THR A 68 43.03 33.26 27.42
C THR A 68 43.71 33.35 28.79
N VAL A 69 43.15 32.74 29.84
CA VAL A 69 43.91 32.40 31.06
C VAL A 69 43.43 31.06 31.63
N ASN A 70 44.34 30.09 31.75
CA ASN A 70 44.17 28.91 32.60
C ASN A 70 44.56 29.26 34.04
N ARG A 71 43.81 28.81 35.06
CA ARG A 71 44.40 28.38 36.34
C ARG A 71 43.48 27.53 37.22
N GLU A 72 44.18 26.72 38.01
CA GLU A 72 43.81 25.56 38.82
C GLU A 72 42.94 25.84 40.08
N ILE A 73 42.21 24.79 40.51
CA ILE A 73 42.15 24.16 41.87
C ILE A 73 42.22 25.17 43.07
N THR A 74 41.30 25.23 44.05
CA THR A 74 40.85 24.13 44.94
C THR A 74 39.61 24.50 45.78
N ILE A 75 38.86 23.46 46.16
CA ILE A 75 37.87 23.30 47.25
C ILE A 75 37.96 24.31 48.41
N GLU A 76 36.81 24.87 48.82
CA GLU A 76 36.41 24.87 50.24
C GLU A 76 34.88 24.84 50.43
N SER A 77 34.45 24.30 51.57
CA SER A 77 33.09 23.81 51.82
C SER A 77 32.37 24.63 52.90
N GLU A 78 31.07 24.90 52.74
CA GLU A 78 30.24 25.21 53.91
C GLU A 78 28.79 24.69 53.79
N ASN A 79 28.36 23.96 54.83
CA ASN A 79 27.00 23.44 54.98
C ASN A 79 26.08 24.49 55.59
N LYS A 80 24.80 24.51 55.18
CA LYS A 80 23.66 24.60 56.12
C LYS A 80 22.32 24.24 55.48
N ASN A 81 21.63 23.28 56.07
CA ASN A 81 20.26 22.89 55.75
C ASN A 81 19.25 23.88 56.35
N ASN A 82 18.17 24.18 55.62
CA ASN A 82 16.77 23.87 55.99
C ASN A 82 15.74 24.81 55.34
N ASN A 83 14.77 24.22 54.62
CA ASN A 83 13.35 24.60 54.52
C ASN A 83 12.72 23.71 53.42
N ILE A 84 12.14 22.55 53.76
CA ILE A 84 10.73 22.35 54.18
C ILE A 84 9.72 22.58 53.04
N ASN A 85 9.36 21.45 52.42
CA ASN A 85 8.03 21.04 51.91
C ASN A 85 7.22 21.96 50.97
N LYS A 86 7.08 21.52 49.71
CA LYS A 86 5.77 21.16 49.12
C LYS A 86 5.91 20.39 47.79
N GLU A 87 6.10 19.08 47.86
CA GLU A 87 5.69 18.15 46.81
C GLU A 87 4.86 17.03 47.45
N GLN A 88 3.61 16.87 46.98
CA GLN A 88 2.72 15.78 47.38
C GLN A 88 2.25 15.05 46.12
N ASN A 89 2.24 13.72 46.20
CA ASN A 89 1.49 12.76 45.37
C ASN A 89 1.85 12.81 43.86
N ILE A 90 2.64 11.87 43.34
CA ILE A 90 2.18 10.48 43.12
C ILE A 90 3.27 9.45 43.52
N LYS A 91 3.05 8.71 44.61
CA LYS A 91 3.74 7.43 44.90
C LYS A 91 2.78 6.48 45.62
N GLY A 92 2.71 5.23 45.15
CA GLY A 92 2.08 4.13 45.87
C GLY A 92 0.95 3.43 45.13
N CYS A 93 1.27 2.46 44.27
CA CYS A 93 0.87 1.06 44.51
C CYS A 93 1.64 0.10 43.56
N TYR A 94 2.83 -0.31 43.97
CA TYR A 94 3.52 -1.49 43.43
C TYR A 94 4.12 -2.24 44.62
N THR A 95 3.32 -3.09 45.26
CA THR A 95 3.79 -4.12 46.18
C THR A 95 3.98 -5.41 45.37
N ASN A 96 5.23 -5.88 45.28
CA ASN A 96 5.58 -7.07 44.54
C ASN A 96 5.09 -8.35 45.24
N GLU A 97 4.05 -8.96 44.67
CA GLU A 97 3.85 -10.42 44.71
C GLU A 97 3.66 -10.88 43.26
N ASN A 98 4.44 -11.88 42.82
CA ASN A 98 4.57 -12.43 41.45
C ASN A 98 5.72 -11.93 40.55
N ALA A 99 6.82 -11.43 41.11
CA ALA A 99 8.09 -11.21 40.38
C ALA A 99 8.77 -12.51 39.86
N GLN A 100 8.12 -13.67 39.98
CA GLN A 100 8.61 -14.97 39.47
C GLN A 100 7.89 -15.43 38.18
N ASP A 101 6.89 -14.68 37.69
CA ASP A 101 6.15 -15.02 36.46
C ASP A 101 6.51 -14.16 35.24
N GLU A 102 7.08 -12.97 35.43
CA GLU A 102 7.50 -12.10 34.31
C GLU A 102 8.73 -12.64 33.55
N GLU A 103 9.51 -13.53 34.19
CA GLU A 103 10.68 -14.19 33.58
C GLU A 103 10.32 -15.48 32.81
N LYS A 104 9.02 -15.83 32.70
CA LYS A 104 8.55 -16.79 31.71
C LYS A 104 8.68 -16.21 30.31
N SER A 105 9.91 -16.31 29.78
CA SER A 105 10.33 -16.18 28.36
C SER A 105 9.21 -15.67 27.45
N LYS A 106 9.35 -14.43 26.94
CA LYS A 106 8.55 -13.89 25.82
C LYS A 106 8.69 -14.83 24.61
N LYS A 107 7.92 -15.91 24.60
CA LYS A 107 8.00 -16.99 23.60
C LYS A 107 7.57 -16.40 22.28
N VAL A 108 8.60 -16.15 21.46
CA VAL A 108 8.49 -15.52 20.15
C VAL A 108 7.39 -16.22 19.36
N LYS A 109 6.30 -15.48 19.06
CA LYS A 109 5.06 -16.07 18.53
C LYS A 109 5.30 -16.61 17.12
N ILE A 110 4.73 -17.78 16.82
CA ILE A 110 4.78 -18.41 15.49
C ILE A 110 3.34 -18.61 15.01
N PRO A 111 2.96 -18.08 13.83
CA PRO A 111 1.62 -18.26 13.29
C PRO A 111 1.44 -19.71 12.84
N LYS A 112 0.31 -20.30 13.20
CA LYS A 112 -0.10 -21.64 12.76
C LYS A 112 -1.60 -21.65 12.50
N VAL A 113 -2.04 -22.56 11.65
CA VAL A 113 -3.46 -22.89 11.50
C VAL A 113 -3.92 -23.55 12.80
N GLY A 114 -5.07 -23.11 13.34
CA GLY A 114 -5.66 -23.67 14.57
C GLY A 114 -5.20 -23.06 15.90
N ASN A 115 -4.20 -22.16 15.92
CA ASN A 115 -3.85 -21.42 17.14
C ASN A 115 -5.04 -20.58 17.68
N ALA A 116 -5.02 -20.20 18.96
CA ALA A 116 -5.92 -19.16 19.45
C ALA A 116 -5.82 -17.88 18.61
N MET A 117 -6.94 -17.20 18.39
CA MET A 117 -7.02 -15.86 17.76
C MET A 117 -7.60 -14.88 18.79
N PRO A 118 -7.36 -13.56 18.65
CA PRO A 118 -8.11 -12.56 19.39
C PRO A 118 -9.61 -12.73 19.15
N GLU A 119 -10.40 -12.76 20.22
CA GLU A 119 -11.81 -13.17 20.20
C GLU A 119 -12.72 -12.24 19.38
N LYS A 120 -12.49 -10.92 19.50
CA LYS A 120 -13.24 -9.89 18.78
C LYS A 120 -12.38 -9.28 17.68
N LYS A 121 -12.90 -9.23 16.44
CA LYS A 121 -12.36 -8.37 15.38
C LYS A 121 -12.67 -6.89 15.74
N PRO A 122 -11.66 -6.00 15.81
CA PRO A 122 -11.90 -4.59 16.15
C PRO A 122 -12.78 -3.85 15.14
N ASP A 123 -13.43 -2.79 15.63
CA ASP A 123 -14.45 -2.07 14.88
C ASP A 123 -13.86 -1.20 13.73
N TRP A 124 -12.54 -0.95 13.73
CA TRP A 124 -11.83 -0.25 12.63
C TRP A 124 -11.65 -1.08 11.35
N PHE A 125 -12.30 -2.25 11.25
CA PHE A 125 -12.32 -3.10 10.05
C PHE A 125 -13.67 -3.13 9.33
N HIS A 126 -14.53 -2.13 9.55
CA HIS A 126 -15.78 -1.98 8.80
C HIS A 126 -15.54 -1.35 7.41
N VAL A 127 -15.96 -2.07 6.37
CA VAL A 127 -16.00 -1.59 4.98
C VAL A 127 -17.43 -1.72 4.42
N PRO A 128 -17.91 -0.79 3.58
CA PRO A 128 -19.19 -0.94 2.90
C PRO A 128 -19.19 -2.13 1.93
N ALA A 129 -20.36 -2.76 1.74
CA ALA A 129 -20.53 -3.81 0.74
C ALA A 129 -20.36 -3.24 -0.69
N PRO A 130 -19.74 -3.98 -1.62
CA PRO A 130 -19.55 -3.52 -3.00
C PRO A 130 -20.89 -3.29 -3.70
N SER A 131 -21.08 -2.07 -4.20
CA SER A 131 -22.29 -1.58 -4.84
C SER A 131 -21.95 -0.45 -5.82
N GLY A 132 -22.93 0.13 -6.52
CA GLY A 132 -22.70 1.22 -7.49
C GLY A 132 -22.61 0.75 -8.96
N GLU A 133 -22.79 1.70 -9.88
CA GLU A 133 -22.84 1.43 -11.33
C GLU A 133 -21.45 1.15 -11.92
N LYS A 134 -20.42 1.90 -11.51
CA LYS A 134 -19.04 1.69 -11.96
C LYS A 134 -18.52 0.31 -11.56
N TYR A 135 -18.74 -0.12 -10.32
CA TYR A 135 -18.47 -1.49 -9.87
C TYR A 135 -19.13 -2.54 -10.78
N LYS A 136 -20.43 -2.40 -11.07
CA LYS A 136 -21.18 -3.34 -11.92
C LYS A 136 -20.66 -3.38 -13.35
N LYS A 137 -20.34 -2.21 -13.93
CA LYS A 137 -19.78 -2.11 -15.29
C LYS A 137 -18.42 -2.81 -15.36
N LEU A 138 -17.49 -2.44 -14.49
CA LEU A 138 -16.14 -3.03 -14.47
C LEU A 138 -16.19 -4.54 -14.27
N LYS A 139 -17.10 -5.04 -13.42
CA LYS A 139 -17.35 -6.47 -13.25
C LYS A 139 -17.80 -7.17 -14.54
N ALA A 140 -18.71 -6.55 -15.29
CA ALA A 140 -19.20 -7.10 -16.55
C ALA A 140 -18.11 -7.09 -17.63
N ASP A 141 -17.31 -6.03 -17.69
CA ASP A 141 -16.20 -5.88 -18.65
C ASP A 141 -15.11 -6.94 -18.39
N LEU A 142 -14.69 -7.12 -17.13
CA LEU A 142 -13.74 -8.17 -16.71
C LEU A 142 -14.23 -9.58 -17.08
N GLY A 143 -15.49 -9.90 -16.76
CA GLY A 143 -16.08 -11.20 -17.08
C GLY A 143 -16.20 -11.48 -18.58
N LYS A 144 -16.53 -10.46 -19.38
CA LYS A 144 -16.59 -10.55 -20.85
C LYS A 144 -15.22 -10.83 -21.47
N LEU A 145 -14.17 -10.25 -20.90
CA LEU A 145 -12.78 -10.36 -21.39
C LEU A 145 -12.02 -11.53 -20.77
N LYS A 146 -12.64 -12.31 -19.88
CA LYS A 146 -12.05 -13.44 -19.13
C LYS A 146 -10.80 -13.04 -18.32
N LEU A 147 -10.77 -11.81 -17.82
CA LEU A 147 -9.66 -11.30 -17.01
C LEU A 147 -9.87 -11.64 -15.54
N HIS A 148 -8.86 -12.18 -14.88
CA HIS A 148 -8.87 -12.40 -13.44
C HIS A 148 -8.43 -11.13 -12.70
N THR A 149 -8.91 -10.97 -11.46
CA THR A 149 -8.44 -9.92 -10.56
C THR A 149 -8.12 -10.49 -9.19
N VAL A 150 -7.01 -10.04 -8.61
CA VAL A 150 -6.69 -10.36 -7.20
C VAL A 150 -7.72 -9.75 -6.24
N CYS A 151 -8.46 -8.72 -6.70
CA CYS A 151 -9.57 -8.13 -5.95
C CYS A 151 -10.67 -9.16 -5.63
N GLU A 152 -11.03 -10.00 -6.61
CA GLU A 152 -12.04 -11.05 -6.43
C GLU A 152 -11.43 -12.33 -5.84
N GLU A 153 -10.33 -12.84 -6.42
CA GLU A 153 -9.74 -14.13 -6.05
C GLU A 153 -9.11 -14.12 -4.64
N ALA A 154 -8.64 -12.95 -4.16
CA ALA A 154 -8.15 -12.76 -2.79
C ALA A 154 -9.21 -12.20 -1.82
N GLN A 155 -10.48 -12.15 -2.22
CA GLN A 155 -11.62 -11.68 -1.41
C GLN A 155 -11.37 -10.30 -0.77
N CYS A 156 -10.90 -9.33 -1.58
CA CYS A 156 -10.42 -8.05 -1.07
C CYS A 156 -11.56 -7.22 -0.44
N PRO A 157 -11.44 -6.78 0.83
CA PRO A 157 -12.47 -5.96 1.48
C PRO A 157 -12.69 -4.61 0.78
N ASN A 158 -11.67 -4.11 0.07
CA ASN A 158 -11.67 -2.77 -0.54
C ASN A 158 -12.21 -2.78 -1.99
N ILE A 159 -12.66 -3.93 -2.52
CA ILE A 159 -13.08 -4.08 -3.92
C ILE A 159 -14.15 -3.06 -4.33
N GLY A 160 -15.10 -2.78 -3.44
CA GLY A 160 -16.17 -1.80 -3.69
C GLY A 160 -15.66 -0.36 -3.79
N GLU A 161 -14.61 0.00 -3.06
CA GLU A 161 -14.03 1.34 -3.08
C GLU A 161 -13.18 1.52 -4.36
N CYS A 162 -12.21 0.64 -4.58
CA CYS A 162 -11.29 0.70 -5.72
C CYS A 162 -12.05 0.72 -7.06
N TRP A 163 -13.00 -0.21 -7.26
CA TRP A 163 -13.67 -0.36 -8.56
C TRP A 163 -14.65 0.79 -8.86
N ASN A 164 -15.19 1.48 -7.84
CA ASN A 164 -16.03 2.65 -8.06
C ASN A 164 -15.24 3.90 -8.43
N ILE A 165 -13.93 3.96 -8.12
CA ILE A 165 -13.06 5.01 -8.69
C ILE A 165 -12.47 4.63 -10.05
N GLY A 166 -12.62 3.36 -10.48
CA GLY A 166 -12.12 2.82 -11.75
C GLY A 166 -10.89 1.93 -11.61
N THR A 167 -10.27 1.86 -10.44
CA THR A 167 -9.05 1.09 -10.17
C THR A 167 -9.36 -0.40 -10.01
N ALA A 168 -8.62 -1.25 -10.72
CA ALA A 168 -8.54 -2.68 -10.48
C ALA A 168 -7.09 -3.17 -10.53
N THR A 169 -6.81 -4.31 -9.90
CA THR A 169 -5.55 -5.03 -10.03
C THR A 169 -5.77 -6.29 -10.86
N ILE A 170 -5.23 -6.30 -12.08
CA ILE A 170 -5.40 -7.43 -13.01
C ILE A 170 -4.40 -8.52 -12.66
N MET A 171 -4.87 -9.76 -12.60
CA MET A 171 -4.05 -10.93 -12.33
C MET A 171 -3.84 -11.71 -13.64
N LEU A 172 -2.60 -11.66 -14.13
CA LEU A 172 -2.11 -12.37 -15.31
C LEU A 172 -1.74 -13.82 -14.97
N LEU A 173 -1.56 -14.65 -15.99
CA LEU A 173 -1.11 -16.04 -15.93
C LEU A 173 -2.11 -16.99 -15.25
N GLY A 174 -3.37 -16.59 -15.21
CA GLY A 174 -4.50 -17.34 -14.63
C GLY A 174 -4.68 -17.16 -13.12
N ASP A 175 -5.49 -18.04 -12.52
CA ASP A 175 -5.96 -17.99 -11.13
C ASP A 175 -5.34 -19.05 -10.20
N THR A 176 -4.42 -19.85 -10.73
CA THR A 176 -3.91 -21.07 -10.09
C THR A 176 -2.39 -21.05 -10.02
N CYS A 177 -1.87 -20.95 -8.80
CA CYS A 177 -0.48 -20.74 -8.45
C CYS A 177 0.31 -22.04 -8.29
N THR A 178 1.60 -22.03 -8.66
CA THR A 178 2.53 -23.14 -8.38
C THR A 178 2.97 -23.21 -6.91
N ARG A 179 2.66 -22.18 -6.10
CA ARG A 179 3.12 -22.00 -4.70
C ARG A 179 1.97 -21.95 -3.69
N GLY A 180 2.24 -22.50 -2.50
CA GLY A 180 1.28 -22.63 -1.40
C GLY A 180 1.59 -21.72 -0.21
N CYS A 181 1.51 -20.40 -0.40
CA CYS A 181 1.67 -19.42 0.69
C CYS A 181 0.49 -19.49 1.68
N LYS A 182 0.75 -19.71 2.96
CA LYS A 182 -0.28 -20.05 3.98
C LYS A 182 -1.17 -18.87 4.41
N PHE A 183 -0.89 -17.68 3.90
CA PHE A 183 -1.71 -16.49 4.05
C PHE A 183 -2.66 -16.25 2.87
N CYS A 184 -2.42 -16.89 1.72
CA CYS A 184 -2.98 -16.52 0.41
C CYS A 184 -4.09 -17.48 -0.02
N SER A 185 -5.26 -16.97 -0.43
CA SER A 185 -6.43 -17.76 -0.82
C SER A 185 -6.50 -18.16 -2.29
N ILE A 186 -5.50 -17.78 -3.09
CA ILE A 186 -5.41 -18.15 -4.51
C ILE A 186 -5.30 -19.68 -4.65
N LYS A 187 -5.90 -20.24 -5.70
CA LYS A 187 -5.89 -21.69 -5.96
C LYS A 187 -4.46 -22.16 -6.19
N THR A 188 -4.16 -23.43 -5.87
CA THR A 188 -2.81 -23.98 -5.99
C THR A 188 -2.79 -25.28 -6.78
N SER A 189 -1.90 -25.40 -7.76
CA SER A 189 -1.63 -26.65 -8.49
C SER A 189 -0.15 -26.75 -8.85
N SER A 190 0.44 -27.94 -8.76
CA SER A 190 1.77 -28.21 -9.30
C SER A 190 1.80 -28.26 -10.84
N LYS A 191 0.63 -28.30 -11.48
CA LYS A 191 0.42 -28.27 -12.93
C LYS A 191 -0.77 -27.34 -13.21
N PRO A 192 -0.60 -26.01 -13.16
CA PRO A 192 -1.64 -25.08 -13.59
C PRO A 192 -1.87 -25.20 -15.11
N PRO A 193 -3.01 -24.70 -15.63
CA PRO A 193 -3.22 -24.59 -17.08
C PRO A 193 -2.12 -23.75 -17.76
N PRO A 194 -1.82 -23.99 -19.06
CA PRO A 194 -0.93 -23.10 -19.82
C PRO A 194 -1.53 -21.68 -19.86
N PRO A 195 -0.70 -20.61 -19.86
CA PRO A 195 -1.19 -19.24 -20.03
C PRO A 195 -1.88 -19.07 -21.39
N ASP A 196 -2.90 -18.20 -21.48
CA ASP A 196 -3.45 -17.80 -22.78
C ASP A 196 -2.46 -16.86 -23.48
N ILE A 197 -2.00 -17.25 -24.66
CA ILE A 197 -1.07 -16.46 -25.47
C ILE A 197 -1.64 -15.08 -25.86
N ASN A 198 -2.97 -14.91 -25.83
CA ASN A 198 -3.66 -13.65 -26.13
C ASN A 198 -3.93 -12.80 -24.88
N GLU A 199 -3.67 -13.29 -23.66
CA GLU A 199 -3.87 -12.56 -22.41
C GLU A 199 -3.18 -11.17 -22.38
N PRO A 200 -1.94 -10.98 -22.89
CA PRO A 200 -1.31 -9.66 -22.95
C PRO A 200 -2.09 -8.66 -23.81
N PHE A 201 -2.57 -9.10 -24.98
CA PHE A 201 -3.32 -8.27 -25.92
C PHE A 201 -4.72 -7.95 -25.40
N ASN A 202 -5.42 -8.97 -24.88
CA ASN A 202 -6.76 -8.80 -24.31
C ASN A 202 -6.73 -7.88 -23.08
N THR A 203 -5.71 -8.02 -22.22
CA THR A 203 -5.50 -7.15 -21.06
C THR A 203 -5.17 -5.71 -21.49
N ALA A 204 -4.24 -5.53 -22.44
CA ALA A 204 -3.89 -4.21 -22.95
C ALA A 204 -5.10 -3.50 -23.56
N LYS A 205 -5.91 -4.22 -24.37
CA LYS A 205 -7.16 -3.71 -24.93
C LYS A 205 -8.15 -3.27 -23.85
N ALA A 206 -8.36 -4.09 -22.81
CA ALA A 206 -9.26 -3.77 -21.69
C ALA A 206 -8.87 -2.45 -21.01
N ILE A 207 -7.59 -2.34 -20.63
CA ILE A 207 -7.01 -1.16 -19.97
C ILE A 207 -7.07 0.08 -20.88
N CYS A 208 -7.02 -0.11 -22.20
CA CYS A 208 -7.20 0.98 -23.16
C CYS A 208 -8.65 1.47 -23.24
N GLU A 209 -9.64 0.60 -23.11
CA GLU A 209 -11.06 0.94 -23.07
C GLU A 209 -11.50 1.59 -21.73
N TRP A 210 -10.70 1.46 -20.66
CA TRP A 210 -10.98 2.04 -19.34
C TRP A 210 -10.42 3.47 -19.16
N ASP A 211 -11.19 4.34 -18.50
CA ASP A 211 -10.78 5.72 -18.16
C ASP A 211 -9.91 5.74 -16.88
N ILE A 212 -8.69 5.20 -16.99
CA ILE A 212 -7.70 5.12 -15.91
C ILE A 212 -6.32 5.61 -16.35
N ASN A 213 -5.60 6.19 -15.39
CA ASN A 213 -4.25 6.73 -15.56
C ASN A 213 -3.18 5.95 -14.77
N TYR A 214 -3.59 4.96 -13.98
CA TYR A 214 -2.74 4.08 -13.19
C TYR A 214 -3.34 2.67 -13.23
N ILE A 215 -2.51 1.64 -13.35
CA ILE A 215 -2.94 0.23 -13.29
C ILE A 215 -1.91 -0.61 -12.55
N VAL A 216 -2.39 -1.54 -11.72
CA VAL A 216 -1.55 -2.59 -11.12
C VAL A 216 -1.77 -3.90 -11.87
N LEU A 217 -0.69 -4.49 -12.37
CA LEU A 217 -0.64 -5.85 -12.89
C LEU A 217 0.01 -6.74 -11.82
N THR A 218 -0.56 -7.92 -11.59
CA THR A 218 0.01 -8.96 -10.72
C THR A 218 -0.10 -10.31 -11.42
N SER A 219 0.49 -11.36 -10.86
CA SER A 219 0.22 -12.73 -11.30
C SER A 219 0.21 -13.70 -10.12
N VAL A 220 -0.15 -14.95 -10.43
CA VAL A 220 0.25 -16.10 -9.63
C VAL A 220 1.73 -16.44 -9.85
N ASP A 221 2.36 -17.21 -8.96
CA ASP A 221 3.67 -17.81 -9.25
C ASP A 221 3.50 -18.90 -10.32
N ARG A 222 4.43 -18.90 -11.30
CA ARG A 222 4.49 -19.84 -12.43
C ARG A 222 5.86 -20.50 -12.51
N ASP A 223 6.23 -21.25 -11.47
CA ASP A 223 7.49 -22.02 -11.43
C ASP A 223 7.58 -23.12 -12.52
N ASP A 224 6.48 -23.37 -13.25
CA ASP A 224 6.41 -24.23 -14.43
C ASP A 224 6.90 -23.55 -15.73
N LEU A 225 7.06 -22.23 -15.74
CA LEU A 225 7.59 -21.46 -16.86
C LEU A 225 9.08 -21.14 -16.65
N PRO A 226 9.96 -21.27 -17.67
CA PRO A 226 11.40 -21.03 -17.53
C PRO A 226 11.80 -19.63 -17.06
N ASP A 227 10.97 -18.62 -17.35
CA ASP A 227 11.15 -17.22 -16.97
C ASP A 227 10.22 -16.78 -15.80
N GLY A 228 9.49 -17.72 -15.20
CA GLY A 228 8.44 -17.45 -14.22
C GLY A 228 7.30 -16.55 -14.72
N GLY A 229 7.16 -16.37 -16.04
CA GLY A 229 6.16 -15.50 -16.67
C GLY A 229 6.60 -14.03 -16.90
N ALA A 230 7.87 -13.68 -16.68
CA ALA A 230 8.36 -12.31 -16.82
C ALA A 230 8.16 -11.69 -18.22
N ASP A 231 8.35 -12.45 -19.29
CA ASP A 231 8.11 -11.97 -20.66
C ASP A 231 6.62 -11.73 -20.94
N HIS A 232 5.73 -12.50 -20.29
CA HIS A 232 4.29 -12.31 -20.39
C HIS A 232 3.84 -10.98 -19.76
N PHE A 233 4.36 -10.66 -18.56
CA PHE A 233 4.18 -9.32 -17.99
C PHE A 233 4.73 -8.24 -18.92
N ALA A 234 5.98 -8.40 -19.39
CA ALA A 234 6.66 -7.39 -20.17
C ALA A 234 5.93 -7.07 -21.48
N LYS A 235 5.45 -8.08 -22.21
CA LYS A 235 4.58 -7.91 -23.39
C LYS A 235 3.28 -7.18 -23.06
N THR A 236 2.68 -7.47 -21.91
CA THR A 236 1.45 -6.78 -21.45
C THR A 236 1.73 -5.30 -21.20
N VAL A 237 2.82 -4.97 -20.50
CA VAL A 237 3.28 -3.60 -20.26
C VAL A 237 3.55 -2.87 -21.58
N GLU A 238 4.29 -3.49 -22.49
CA GLU A 238 4.67 -2.94 -23.80
C GLU A 238 3.44 -2.60 -24.66
N LEU A 239 2.45 -3.50 -24.73
CA LEU A 239 1.20 -3.29 -25.47
C LEU A 239 0.33 -2.18 -24.85
N ILE A 240 0.28 -2.09 -23.52
CA ILE A 240 -0.40 -0.99 -22.82
C ILE A 240 0.31 0.34 -23.12
N LYS A 241 1.64 0.40 -22.99
CA LYS A 241 2.44 1.61 -23.20
C LYS A 241 2.42 2.09 -24.66
N PHE A 242 2.40 1.18 -25.62
CA PHE A 242 2.20 1.52 -27.03
C PHE A 242 0.88 2.26 -27.27
N SER A 243 -0.19 1.81 -26.62
CA SER A 243 -1.55 2.32 -26.81
C SER A 243 -1.89 3.53 -25.92
N LYS A 244 -1.29 3.61 -24.72
CA LYS A 244 -1.42 4.70 -23.75
C LYS A 244 -0.05 5.04 -23.12
N PRO A 245 0.84 5.77 -23.81
CA PRO A 245 2.20 6.04 -23.30
C PRO A 245 2.28 6.69 -21.92
N ASN A 246 1.28 7.50 -21.58
CA ASN A 246 1.23 8.26 -20.33
C ASN A 246 0.70 7.47 -19.12
N ILE A 247 0.03 6.32 -19.32
CA ILE A 247 -0.50 5.53 -18.20
C ILE A 247 0.66 5.05 -17.32
N LEU A 248 0.41 5.02 -16.01
CA LEU A 248 1.36 4.50 -15.04
C LEU A 248 1.09 3.04 -14.76
N ILE A 249 2.14 2.22 -14.75
CA ILE A 249 2.01 0.78 -14.57
C ILE A 249 2.89 0.32 -13.40
N GLU A 250 2.24 -0.29 -12.41
CA GLU A 250 2.90 -1.07 -11.36
C GLU A 250 2.80 -2.56 -11.70
N CYS A 251 3.91 -3.29 -11.62
CA CYS A 251 3.90 -4.75 -11.69
C CYS A 251 4.28 -5.33 -10.33
N LEU A 252 3.31 -5.95 -9.66
CA LEU A 252 3.51 -6.76 -8.46
C LEU A 252 3.83 -8.20 -8.87
N VAL A 253 5.09 -8.59 -8.73
CA VAL A 253 5.59 -9.85 -9.32
C VAL A 253 5.95 -10.92 -8.29
N SER A 254 6.07 -12.15 -8.80
CA SER A 254 6.79 -13.23 -8.13
C SER A 254 8.26 -12.87 -7.90
N ASP A 255 9.00 -13.75 -7.22
CA ASP A 255 10.44 -13.56 -7.05
C ASP A 255 11.28 -14.06 -8.25
N PHE A 256 10.63 -14.60 -9.30
CA PHE A 256 11.25 -15.27 -10.44
C PHE A 256 12.35 -16.29 -10.06
N GLN A 257 12.31 -16.87 -8.84
CA GLN A 257 13.37 -17.70 -8.26
C GLN A 257 14.77 -17.02 -8.28
N GLY A 258 14.82 -15.68 -8.24
CA GLY A 258 16.04 -14.90 -8.36
C GLY A 258 16.64 -14.84 -9.78
N ASN A 259 15.91 -15.25 -10.82
CA ASN A 259 16.39 -15.20 -12.20
C ASN A 259 16.60 -13.75 -12.67
N LYS A 260 17.88 -13.36 -12.82
CA LYS A 260 18.27 -12.01 -13.25
C LYS A 260 17.75 -11.62 -14.63
N ASP A 261 17.67 -12.55 -15.57
CA ASP A 261 17.18 -12.26 -16.92
C ASP A 261 15.66 -12.06 -16.94
N SER A 262 14.92 -12.77 -16.08
CA SER A 262 13.48 -12.52 -15.86
C SER A 262 13.25 -11.13 -15.24
N ILE A 263 14.01 -10.79 -14.19
CA ILE A 263 13.96 -9.44 -13.58
C ILE A 263 14.29 -8.36 -14.61
N LYS A 264 15.35 -8.57 -15.42
CA LYS A 264 15.78 -7.66 -16.49
C LYS A 264 14.73 -7.47 -17.58
N ARG A 265 14.15 -8.58 -18.07
CA ARG A 265 13.14 -8.59 -19.13
C ARG A 265 11.96 -7.70 -18.77
N LEU A 266 11.52 -7.77 -17.51
CA LEU A 266 10.44 -6.93 -17.01
C LEU A 266 10.89 -5.50 -16.70
N ALA A 267 12.03 -5.30 -16.01
CA ALA A 267 12.52 -3.98 -15.62
C ALA A 267 12.75 -3.01 -16.80
N LEU A 268 12.93 -3.55 -18.01
CA LEU A 268 13.12 -2.79 -19.26
C LEU A 268 11.83 -2.65 -20.11
N SER A 269 10.70 -3.23 -19.71
CA SER A 269 9.42 -3.19 -20.45
C SER A 269 8.71 -1.82 -20.49
N GLY A 270 9.18 -0.85 -19.71
CA GLY A 270 8.59 0.49 -19.61
C GLY A 270 7.55 0.68 -18.49
N LEU A 271 7.43 -0.27 -17.55
CA LEU A 271 6.70 -0.06 -16.30
C LEU A 271 7.31 1.09 -15.46
N ASP A 272 6.54 1.61 -14.51
CA ASP A 272 6.96 2.74 -13.65
C ASP A 272 7.30 2.30 -12.23
N VAL A 273 6.63 1.24 -11.74
CA VAL A 273 6.81 0.71 -10.38
C VAL A 273 7.04 -0.79 -10.45
N TYR A 274 8.19 -1.24 -9.96
CA TYR A 274 8.53 -2.66 -9.80
C TYR A 274 8.24 -3.06 -8.35
N ALA A 275 7.18 -3.82 -8.14
CA ALA A 275 6.72 -4.23 -6.82
C ALA A 275 6.97 -5.72 -6.58
N HIS A 276 7.50 -6.06 -5.40
CA HIS A 276 7.62 -7.44 -4.94
C HIS A 276 7.49 -7.46 -3.42
N ASN A 277 6.56 -8.24 -2.90
CA ASN A 277 6.27 -8.25 -1.46
C ASN A 277 7.19 -9.23 -0.73
N ILE A 278 7.90 -8.73 0.29
CA ILE A 278 8.56 -9.56 1.31
C ILE A 278 7.54 -10.24 2.24
N GLU A 279 6.33 -9.68 2.37
CA GLU A 279 5.16 -10.15 3.13
C GLU A 279 5.29 -10.22 4.65
N THR A 280 6.44 -10.61 5.20
CA THR A 280 6.66 -10.75 6.64
C THR A 280 8.14 -10.67 7.00
N VAL A 281 8.45 -10.55 8.29
CA VAL A 281 9.81 -10.47 8.81
C VAL A 281 10.61 -11.76 8.58
N LYS A 282 11.95 -11.65 8.50
CA LYS A 282 12.87 -12.74 8.14
C LYS A 282 12.60 -14.07 8.86
N ARG A 283 12.34 -14.04 10.18
CA ARG A 283 12.02 -15.23 11.01
C ARG A 283 10.76 -15.96 10.58
N LEU A 284 9.74 -15.22 10.12
CA LEU A 284 8.40 -15.75 9.83
C LEU A 284 8.24 -16.32 8.42
N GLN A 285 9.16 -16.03 7.50
CA GLN A 285 9.12 -16.43 6.10
C GLN A 285 8.71 -17.90 5.88
N LYS A 286 9.44 -18.85 6.50
CA LYS A 286 9.19 -20.30 6.38
C LYS A 286 7.85 -20.79 6.97
N TYR A 287 7.20 -19.96 7.79
CA TYR A 287 5.89 -20.25 8.37
C TYR A 287 4.76 -19.66 7.52
N VAL A 288 4.98 -18.50 6.91
CA VAL A 288 3.98 -17.68 6.19
C VAL A 288 3.94 -17.95 4.69
N ARG A 289 5.10 -17.97 4.03
CA ARG A 289 5.23 -18.11 2.56
C ARG A 289 5.53 -19.56 2.17
N ASP A 290 5.46 -19.86 0.87
CA ASP A 290 5.94 -21.13 0.31
C ASP A 290 7.45 -21.29 0.55
N LYS A 291 7.92 -22.52 0.74
CA LYS A 291 9.33 -22.86 0.99
C LYS A 291 10.31 -22.39 -0.11
N ARG A 292 9.83 -22.10 -1.32
CA ARG A 292 10.62 -21.55 -2.44
C ARG A 292 10.86 -20.04 -2.33
N ALA A 293 10.03 -19.33 -1.57
CA ALA A 293 10.18 -17.91 -1.33
C ALA A 293 11.16 -17.66 -0.18
N ASN A 294 12.08 -16.71 -0.36
CA ASN A 294 13.11 -16.36 0.61
C ASN A 294 13.18 -14.84 0.80
N TYR A 295 13.46 -14.39 2.03
CA TYR A 295 13.64 -12.99 2.40
C TYR A 295 14.69 -12.29 1.53
N GLU A 296 15.89 -12.88 1.46
CA GLU A 296 17.02 -12.28 0.74
C GLU A 296 16.79 -12.28 -0.77
N GLN A 297 16.12 -13.31 -1.29
CA GLN A 297 15.70 -13.38 -2.69
C GLN A 297 14.69 -12.27 -3.02
N SER A 298 13.72 -12.02 -2.13
CA SER A 298 12.74 -10.94 -2.29
C SER A 298 13.37 -9.55 -2.28
N LEU A 299 14.36 -9.30 -1.40
CA LEU A 299 15.12 -8.05 -1.39
C LEU A 299 16.04 -7.92 -2.62
N PHE A 300 16.70 -9.01 -2.99
CA PHE A 300 17.56 -9.09 -4.17
C PHE A 300 16.80 -8.81 -5.47
N VAL A 301 15.55 -9.28 -5.63
CA VAL A 301 14.70 -8.99 -6.79
C VAL A 301 14.47 -7.48 -6.94
N LEU A 302 14.11 -6.80 -5.84
CA LEU A 302 13.89 -5.35 -5.83
C LEU A 302 15.17 -4.58 -6.14
N LYS A 303 16.28 -4.94 -5.46
CA LYS A 303 17.60 -4.34 -5.70
C LYS A 303 18.05 -4.51 -7.15
N THR A 304 17.94 -5.71 -7.70
CA THR A 304 18.34 -6.02 -9.08
C THR A 304 17.51 -5.23 -10.09
N ALA A 305 16.20 -5.08 -9.88
CA ALA A 305 15.35 -4.25 -10.73
C ALA A 305 15.78 -2.76 -10.70
N LYS A 306 16.14 -2.25 -9.52
CA LYS A 306 16.64 -0.88 -9.32
C LYS A 306 18.00 -0.64 -9.99
N GLU A 307 18.92 -1.59 -9.86
CA GLU A 307 20.24 -1.56 -10.50
C GLU A 307 20.14 -1.58 -12.04
N ILE A 308 19.24 -2.40 -12.58
CA ILE A 308 19.01 -2.51 -14.04
C ILE A 308 18.35 -1.25 -14.62
N ASN A 309 17.41 -0.65 -13.90
CA ASN A 309 16.73 0.57 -14.33
C ASN A 309 16.49 1.52 -13.15
N PRO A 310 17.43 2.43 -12.86
CA PRO A 310 17.34 3.37 -11.74
C PRO A 310 16.13 4.33 -11.78
N ASN A 311 15.44 4.43 -12.93
CA ASN A 311 14.22 5.24 -13.08
C ASN A 311 12.97 4.56 -12.50
N LEU A 312 13.00 3.24 -12.27
CA LEU A 312 11.90 2.53 -11.64
C LEU A 312 11.79 2.93 -10.18
N TYR A 313 10.55 3.00 -9.68
CA TYR A 313 10.30 2.95 -8.25
C TYR A 313 10.18 1.51 -7.78
N THR A 314 10.87 1.16 -6.70
CA THR A 314 10.78 -0.16 -6.08
C THR A 314 9.81 -0.14 -4.90
N LYS A 315 8.98 -1.18 -4.79
CA LYS A 315 7.92 -1.25 -3.79
C LYS A 315 7.81 -2.61 -3.13
N THR A 316 7.55 -2.64 -1.83
CA THR A 316 7.26 -3.88 -1.09
C THR A 316 6.11 -3.71 -0.10
N SER A 317 5.65 -4.82 0.47
CA SER A 317 4.58 -4.86 1.47
C SER A 317 4.93 -5.82 2.60
N ILE A 318 4.45 -5.49 3.80
CA ILE A 318 4.44 -6.35 4.98
C ILE A 318 3.01 -6.45 5.51
N MET A 319 2.56 -7.68 5.79
CA MET A 319 1.35 -7.93 6.56
C MET A 319 1.68 -8.00 8.05
N LEU A 320 0.96 -7.22 8.86
CA LEU A 320 1.08 -7.21 10.31
C LEU A 320 0.02 -8.10 10.97
N GLY A 321 0.31 -8.57 12.19
CA GLY A 321 -0.56 -9.47 12.96
C GLY A 321 -0.28 -10.96 12.76
N LEU A 322 0.90 -11.32 12.26
CA LEU A 322 1.36 -12.71 12.07
C LEU A 322 2.31 -13.19 13.19
N GLY A 323 2.63 -12.34 14.16
CA GLY A 323 3.47 -12.66 15.32
C GLY A 323 4.91 -12.19 15.21
N GLU A 324 5.17 -11.27 14.28
CA GLU A 324 6.35 -10.40 14.22
C GLU A 324 6.41 -9.45 15.43
N THR A 325 7.61 -9.03 15.84
CA THR A 325 7.79 -7.96 16.83
C THR A 325 8.05 -6.62 16.16
N GLU A 326 7.92 -5.53 16.93
CA GLU A 326 8.29 -4.18 16.48
C GLU A 326 9.75 -4.13 15.98
N ASP A 327 10.70 -4.66 16.76
CA ASP A 327 12.12 -4.71 16.40
C ASP A 327 12.36 -5.42 15.06
N GLU A 328 11.64 -6.51 14.79
CA GLU A 328 11.74 -7.25 13.53
C GLU A 328 11.15 -6.46 12.35
N ILE A 329 10.08 -5.69 12.56
CA ILE A 329 9.55 -4.76 11.56
C ILE A 329 10.55 -3.64 11.29
N LEU A 330 11.10 -3.01 12.33
CA LEU A 330 12.09 -1.95 12.19
C LEU A 330 13.38 -2.46 11.53
N GLN A 331 13.81 -3.69 11.80
CA GLN A 331 14.91 -4.32 11.08
C GLN A 331 14.55 -4.56 9.62
N THR A 332 13.36 -5.08 9.34
CA THR A 332 12.90 -5.32 7.95
C THR A 332 12.80 -4.02 7.14
N MET A 333 12.43 -2.91 7.78
CA MET A 333 12.45 -1.58 7.18
C MET A 333 13.88 -1.12 6.83
N LYS A 334 14.86 -1.34 7.72
CA LYS A 334 16.29 -1.07 7.45
C LYS A 334 16.83 -1.94 6.32
N ASP A 335 16.48 -3.21 6.29
CA ASP A 335 16.91 -4.15 5.24
C ASP A 335 16.36 -3.73 3.87
N ALA A 336 15.08 -3.35 3.81
CA ALA A 336 14.45 -2.83 2.60
C ALA A 336 15.08 -1.51 2.12
N ARG A 337 15.36 -0.55 3.03
CA ARG A 337 16.07 0.69 2.66
C ARG A 337 17.51 0.44 2.21
N SER A 338 18.21 -0.52 2.82
CA SER A 338 19.57 -0.95 2.41
C SER A 338 19.61 -1.63 1.04
N ASN A 339 18.45 -1.98 0.48
CA ASN A 339 18.26 -2.53 -0.87
C ASN A 339 17.53 -1.53 -1.80
N ASP A 340 17.58 -0.23 -1.46
CA ASP A 340 16.99 0.87 -2.22
C ASP A 340 15.49 0.73 -2.54
N VAL A 341 14.72 0.07 -1.67
CA VAL A 341 13.25 -0.03 -1.80
C VAL A 341 12.60 1.33 -1.51
N ASP A 342 12.13 2.03 -2.54
CA ASP A 342 11.59 3.40 -2.41
C ASP A 342 10.31 3.47 -1.56
N VAL A 343 9.47 2.42 -1.63
CA VAL A 343 8.11 2.42 -1.08
C VAL A 343 7.83 1.14 -0.28
N ILE A 344 7.21 1.30 0.88
CA ILE A 344 6.74 0.16 1.70
C ILE A 344 5.28 0.32 2.11
N THR A 345 4.52 -0.77 2.13
CA THR A 345 3.14 -0.77 2.61
C THR A 345 2.93 -1.69 3.82
N PHE A 346 2.17 -1.23 4.80
CA PHE A 346 1.79 -2.00 6.00
C PHE A 346 0.29 -2.18 6.06
N GLY A 347 -0.17 -3.42 6.02
CA GLY A 347 -1.59 -3.78 6.14
C GLY A 347 -1.83 -4.84 7.21
N GLN A 348 -3.03 -4.90 7.80
CA GLN A 348 -3.36 -6.03 8.68
C GLN A 348 -3.50 -7.31 7.84
N TYR A 349 -2.89 -8.39 8.31
CA TYR A 349 -3.21 -9.75 7.89
C TYR A 349 -4.66 -10.08 8.28
N LEU A 350 -5.53 -10.22 7.27
CA LEU A 350 -6.87 -10.74 7.43
C LEU A 350 -6.90 -12.18 6.93
N ARG A 351 -7.18 -13.12 7.83
CA ARG A 351 -7.28 -14.55 7.53
C ARG A 351 -8.40 -14.83 6.52
N PRO A 352 -8.12 -15.40 5.33
CA PRO A 352 -9.15 -15.65 4.33
C PRO A 352 -10.13 -16.76 4.72
N THR A 353 -9.63 -17.91 5.19
CA THR A 353 -10.47 -19.06 5.57
C THR A 353 -9.91 -19.81 6.77
N LYS A 354 -10.68 -20.76 7.31
CA LYS A 354 -10.26 -21.63 8.43
C LYS A 354 -9.00 -22.47 8.14
N ASN A 355 -8.61 -22.64 6.88
CA ASN A 355 -7.42 -23.41 6.49
C ASN A 355 -6.14 -22.55 6.41
N HIS A 356 -6.28 -21.23 6.54
CA HIS A 356 -5.16 -20.28 6.56
C HIS A 356 -4.71 -19.98 7.99
N LEU A 357 -3.52 -19.38 8.11
CA LEU A 357 -2.93 -18.99 9.40
C LEU A 357 -3.89 -18.21 10.28
N ASN A 358 -3.84 -18.47 11.58
CA ASN A 358 -4.64 -17.74 12.54
C ASN A 358 -4.00 -16.36 12.79
N VAL A 359 -4.83 -15.32 12.90
CA VAL A 359 -4.36 -13.97 13.26
C VAL A 359 -3.79 -14.02 14.66
N VAL A 360 -2.54 -13.59 14.83
CA VAL A 360 -1.85 -13.56 16.12
C VAL A 360 -2.20 -12.30 16.90
N GLU A 361 -2.40 -11.18 16.19
CA GLU A 361 -2.72 -9.88 16.78
C GLU A 361 -3.49 -9.00 15.78
N TYR A 362 -4.43 -8.20 16.27
CA TYR A 362 -5.00 -7.10 15.49
C TYR A 362 -4.26 -5.80 15.85
N VAL A 363 -3.36 -5.37 14.97
CA VAL A 363 -2.48 -4.23 15.21
C VAL A 363 -3.30 -2.94 15.27
N SER A 364 -2.98 -2.08 16.24
CA SER A 364 -3.71 -0.84 16.48
C SER A 364 -3.40 0.22 15.39
N PRO A 365 -4.35 1.11 15.05
CA PRO A 365 -4.09 2.22 14.13
C PRO A 365 -2.91 3.10 14.54
N GLN A 366 -2.65 3.22 15.84
CA GLN A 366 -1.49 3.94 16.40
C GLN A 366 -0.16 3.31 15.98
N MET A 367 -0.04 1.98 15.99
CA MET A 367 1.17 1.29 15.52
C MET A 367 1.36 1.44 14.00
N PHE A 368 0.28 1.43 13.21
CA PHE A 368 0.36 1.75 11.78
C PHE A 368 0.90 3.17 11.54
N ASN A 369 0.45 4.17 12.32
CA ASN A 369 0.99 5.54 12.25
C ASN A 369 2.47 5.59 12.66
N TYR A 370 2.85 4.90 13.75
CA TYR A 370 4.23 4.82 14.20
C TYR A 370 5.18 4.26 13.13
N TYR A 371 4.84 3.13 12.49
CA TYR A 371 5.67 2.57 11.40
C TYR A 371 5.77 3.51 10.18
N LYS A 372 4.73 4.30 9.91
CA LYS A 372 4.76 5.33 8.87
C LYS A 372 5.75 6.45 9.22
N ASP A 373 5.67 6.99 10.43
CA ASP A 373 6.50 8.11 10.86
C ASP A 373 7.98 7.71 10.98
N VAL A 374 8.25 6.51 11.50
CA VAL A 374 9.61 5.96 11.58
C VAL A 374 10.17 5.68 10.17
N GLY A 375 9.39 5.08 9.28
CA GLY A 375 9.87 4.76 7.93
C GLY A 375 10.10 5.99 7.05
N LEU A 376 9.30 7.05 7.20
CA LEU A 376 9.59 8.33 6.53
C LEU A 376 10.91 8.93 7.02
N LYS A 377 11.24 8.82 8.32
CA LYS A 377 12.56 9.20 8.87
C LYS A 377 13.70 8.31 8.37
N MET A 378 13.44 7.05 8.03
CA MET A 378 14.39 6.14 7.36
C MET A 378 14.57 6.41 5.86
N GLY A 379 13.88 7.41 5.29
CA GLY A 379 14.04 7.80 3.89
C GLY A 379 13.28 6.96 2.87
N PHE A 380 12.22 6.25 3.28
CA PHE A 380 11.22 5.78 2.29
C PHE A 380 10.55 7.00 1.64
N ARG A 381 10.41 6.99 0.30
CA ARG A 381 9.75 8.08 -0.43
C ARG A 381 8.24 8.11 -0.18
N TYR A 382 7.65 6.94 0.07
CA TYR A 382 6.23 6.80 0.38
C TYR A 382 5.97 5.61 1.31
N ILE A 383 4.98 5.78 2.20
CA ILE A 383 4.46 4.71 3.03
C ILE A 383 2.93 4.79 3.10
N ALA A 384 2.26 3.74 2.60
CA ALA A 384 0.86 3.48 2.93
C ALA A 384 0.80 2.54 4.13
N SER A 385 0.25 3.00 5.25
CA SER A 385 0.17 2.23 6.49
C SER A 385 -1.23 2.34 7.08
N GLY A 386 -1.87 1.22 7.35
CA GLY A 386 -3.19 1.19 7.98
C GLY A 386 -3.86 -0.18 7.94
N PRO A 387 -4.87 -0.44 8.80
CA PRO A 387 -5.43 -1.78 8.95
C PRO A 387 -5.99 -2.39 7.65
N LEU A 388 -6.62 -1.58 6.80
CA LEU A 388 -7.20 -2.01 5.52
C LEU A 388 -6.25 -1.85 4.32
N VAL A 389 -5.02 -1.36 4.50
CA VAL A 389 -4.07 -1.21 3.40
C VAL A 389 -3.72 -2.57 2.79
N ARG A 390 -3.52 -2.55 1.47
CA ARG A 390 -3.01 -3.65 0.64
C ARG A 390 -1.91 -3.10 -0.24
N SER A 391 -1.06 -3.97 -0.79
CA SER A 391 -0.01 -3.57 -1.74
C SER A 391 -0.59 -2.70 -2.87
N SER A 392 -1.73 -3.07 -3.44
CA SER A 392 -2.43 -2.33 -4.49
C SER A 392 -3.55 -1.38 -4.01
N TYR A 393 -3.55 -0.94 -2.74
CA TYR A 393 -4.60 -0.05 -2.23
C TYR A 393 -4.41 1.42 -2.64
N MET A 394 -5.54 2.09 -2.90
CA MET A 394 -5.69 3.43 -3.50
C MET A 394 -4.75 4.53 -2.98
N ALA A 395 -4.38 4.52 -1.71
CA ALA A 395 -3.50 5.52 -1.12
C ALA A 395 -2.15 5.62 -1.87
N GLY A 396 -1.67 4.49 -2.42
CA GLY A 396 -0.50 4.46 -3.28
C GLY A 396 -0.70 5.25 -4.58
N GLU A 397 -1.80 5.04 -5.31
CA GLU A 397 -1.90 5.44 -6.72
C GLU A 397 -1.75 6.95 -6.95
N TYR A 398 -2.42 7.79 -6.15
CA TYR A 398 -2.29 9.25 -6.24
C TYR A 398 -0.88 9.74 -5.85
N PHE A 399 -0.25 9.13 -4.85
CA PHE A 399 1.10 9.53 -4.45
C PHE A 399 2.15 9.02 -5.45
N MET A 400 2.07 7.77 -5.86
CA MET A 400 2.91 7.17 -6.90
C MET A 400 2.79 7.95 -8.21
N LYS A 401 1.57 8.35 -8.60
CA LYS A 401 1.36 9.25 -9.74
C LYS A 401 2.12 10.56 -9.58
N ASN A 402 1.87 11.29 -8.51
CA ASN A 402 2.57 12.55 -8.22
C ASN A 402 4.11 12.38 -8.15
N MET A 403 4.60 11.25 -7.64
CA MET A 403 6.03 10.97 -7.51
C MET A 403 6.68 10.60 -8.85
N VAL A 404 6.03 9.78 -9.68
CA VAL A 404 6.50 9.46 -11.03
C VAL A 404 6.46 10.71 -11.92
N GLU A 405 5.38 11.49 -11.87
CA GLU A 405 5.26 12.74 -12.64
C GLU A 405 6.31 13.77 -12.21
N LYS A 406 6.56 13.94 -10.90
CA LYS A 406 7.67 14.79 -10.40
C LYS A 406 9.04 14.31 -10.89
N GLY A 407 9.32 13.00 -10.82
CA GLY A 407 10.58 12.44 -11.31
C GLY A 407 10.79 12.65 -12.82
N ARG A 408 9.75 12.43 -13.63
CA ARG A 408 9.76 12.73 -15.08
C ARG A 408 10.00 14.22 -15.35
N ASN A 409 9.33 15.11 -14.61
CA ASN A 409 9.46 16.56 -14.78
C ASN A 409 10.87 17.07 -14.41
N GLN A 410 11.44 16.61 -13.28
CA GLN A 410 12.82 16.94 -12.89
C GLN A 410 13.82 16.50 -13.95
N LYS A 411 13.67 15.28 -14.50
CA LYS A 411 14.54 14.77 -15.57
C LYS A 411 14.42 15.59 -16.86
N ASN A 412 13.20 15.97 -17.25
CA ASN A 412 12.97 16.82 -18.44
C ASN A 412 13.54 18.24 -18.27
N GLN A 413 13.52 18.80 -17.05
CA GLN A 413 14.19 20.07 -16.74
C GLN A 413 15.72 19.92 -16.82
N GLN A 414 16.28 18.82 -16.30
CA GLN A 414 17.71 18.56 -16.34
C GLN A 414 18.23 18.39 -17.78
N ILE A 415 17.51 17.64 -18.64
CA ILE A 415 17.85 17.50 -20.07
C ILE A 415 17.86 18.87 -20.76
N LYS A 416 16.79 19.67 -20.60
CA LYS A 416 16.72 21.03 -21.17
C LYS A 416 17.84 21.95 -20.68
N SER A 417 18.23 21.85 -19.41
CA SER A 417 19.35 22.65 -18.87
C SER A 417 20.70 22.29 -19.50
N VAL A 418 20.91 21.02 -19.87
CA VAL A 418 22.11 20.56 -20.57
C VAL A 418 22.10 20.97 -22.05
N GLU A 419 20.94 21.04 -22.68
CA GLU A 419 20.78 21.51 -24.07
C GLU A 419 20.93 23.03 -24.21
N VAL A 420 20.53 23.81 -23.20
CA VAL A 420 20.69 25.29 -23.17
C VAL A 420 22.11 25.71 -22.75
N SER A 421 22.93 24.77 -22.23
CA SER A 421 24.33 25.01 -21.82
C SER A 421 25.36 24.58 -22.88
N LYS A 422 24.92 24.32 -24.11
CA LYS A 422 25.74 23.96 -25.28
C LYS A 422 25.46 24.93 -26.43
#